data_AF-A0A9D8CGX4-F1
#
_entry.id   AF-A0A9D8CGX4-F1
#
_cell.length_a   1.000
_cell.length_b   1.000
_cell.length_c   1.000
_cell.angle_alpha   90.00
_cell.angle_beta   90.00
_cell.angle_gamma   90.00
#
_symmetry.space_group_name_H-M   'P 1'
#
loop_
_entity.id
_entity.type
_entity.pdbx_description
1 polymer ?
#
loop_
_entity_poly.entity_id
_entity_poly.type
_entity_poly.pdbx_seq_one_letter_code
_entity_poly.pdbx_strand_id
1 'polypeptide(L)'
;MRHAGDAPRLTGVSPAMTDPLDLGGMIGLPGFDEYDRAQAAELDPTSERYPDLRAVHAYWDAKRRNRFAPSRADIDPIDLIAVLPRIMLADVLTAPLDFRYRLAGTGIREVHGSEMTGKGPRDLSPPDYGALIHAHYCDCVARRAPLLHLIVLDTRERARSYARLLLPLSDDGTAVSMLMAVDSREQNTQALKSYFAQITGRH
;
A
#
# COMPACT_ATOMS: atom_id res chain seq x y z
N MET A 1 10.05 12.81 36.01
CA MET A 1 10.44 12.27 34.69
C MET A 1 10.21 10.77 34.75
N ARG A 2 9.10 10.20 34.24
CA ARG A 2 8.82 9.77 32.83
C ARG A 2 10.02 8.99 32.26
N HIS A 3 9.96 7.73 31.80
CA HIS A 3 8.92 7.00 31.06
C HIS A 3 8.99 5.47 31.31
N ALA A 4 7.81 4.83 31.32
CA ALA A 4 7.63 3.41 31.09
C ALA A 4 7.51 3.14 29.56
N GLY A 5 7.99 1.98 29.10
CA GLY A 5 7.81 1.48 27.73
C GLY A 5 7.58 -0.03 27.80
N ASP A 6 6.36 -0.43 27.44
CA ASP A 6 5.81 -1.77 27.54
C ASP A 6 6.32 -2.66 26.38
N ALA A 7 6.60 -3.93 26.65
CA ALA A 7 7.20 -4.87 25.70
C ALA A 7 6.14 -5.82 25.11
N PRO A 8 6.16 -6.13 23.80
CA PRO A 8 5.25 -7.11 23.23
C PRO A 8 5.67 -8.53 23.61
N ARG A 9 4.71 -9.36 24.06
CA ARG A 9 4.93 -10.79 24.33
C ARG A 9 4.72 -11.61 23.07
N LEU A 10 5.72 -12.40 22.70
CA LEU A 10 5.70 -13.33 21.56
C LEU A 10 6.13 -14.72 22.05
N THR A 11 5.40 -15.76 21.65
CA THR A 11 5.73 -17.17 21.85
C THR A 11 6.08 -17.80 20.49
N GLY A 12 7.20 -18.50 20.39
CA GLY A 12 7.71 -19.09 19.15
C GLY A 12 8.43 -20.42 19.37
N VAL A 13 8.73 -21.13 18.27
CA VAL A 13 9.78 -22.16 18.14
C VAL A 13 10.29 -22.16 16.67
N SER A 14 11.59 -22.43 16.50
CA SER A 14 12.52 -22.20 15.36
C SER A 14 12.85 -23.51 14.57
N PRO A 15 13.84 -23.61 13.63
CA PRO A 15 14.06 -22.98 12.31
C PRO A 15 14.43 -23.98 11.15
N ALA A 16 14.56 -23.50 9.89
CA ALA A 16 15.80 -23.57 9.05
C ALA A 16 15.61 -23.42 7.49
N MET A 17 16.58 -22.70 6.88
CA MET A 17 17.27 -22.94 5.57
C MET A 17 16.83 -22.29 4.22
N THR A 18 17.65 -21.28 3.84
CA THR A 18 18.36 -20.98 2.57
C THR A 18 17.64 -20.60 1.26
N ASP A 19 18.02 -19.40 0.78
CA ASP A 19 17.69 -18.64 -0.45
C ASP A 19 18.00 -19.40 -1.77
N PRO A 20 17.35 -19.06 -2.91
CA PRO A 20 17.92 -18.02 -3.77
C PRO A 20 16.92 -17.18 -4.61
N LEU A 21 17.37 -16.00 -5.04
CA LEU A 21 16.82 -15.22 -6.15
C LEU A 21 16.87 -16.03 -7.47
N ASP A 22 15.72 -16.50 -7.95
CA ASP A 22 15.51 -16.92 -9.33
C ASP A 22 14.34 -16.13 -9.94
N LEU A 23 14.66 -15.27 -10.91
CA LEU A 23 13.73 -14.47 -11.72
C LEU A 23 13.26 -15.27 -12.95
N GLY A 24 12.93 -16.55 -12.77
CA GLY A 24 12.33 -17.42 -13.77
C GLY A 24 10.94 -17.88 -13.33
N GLY A 25 9.88 -17.20 -13.77
CA GLY A 25 8.51 -17.64 -13.46
C GLY A 25 7.38 -16.63 -13.63
N MET A 26 7.43 -15.78 -14.67
CA MET A 26 6.27 -14.98 -15.09
C MET A 26 5.28 -15.82 -15.92
N ILE A 27 4.85 -17.00 -15.48
CA ILE A 27 3.68 -17.68 -16.07
C ILE A 27 2.99 -18.54 -15.00
N GLY A 28 1.75 -18.16 -14.66
CA GLY A 28 0.81 -18.94 -13.85
C GLY A 28 0.75 -18.54 -12.37
N LEU A 29 -0.22 -17.73 -11.99
CA LEU A 29 -0.69 -17.70 -10.59
C LEU A 29 -2.04 -18.41 -10.50
N PRO A 30 -2.10 -19.75 -10.36
CA PRO A 30 -3.17 -20.37 -9.61
C PRO A 30 -2.91 -20.13 -8.10
N GLY A 31 -3.94 -19.71 -7.35
CA GLY A 31 -3.86 -19.60 -5.87
C GLY A 31 -3.91 -18.18 -5.29
N PHE A 32 -4.98 -17.43 -5.58
CA PHE A 32 -5.37 -16.25 -4.78
C PHE A 32 -6.23 -16.63 -3.55
N ASP A 33 -6.44 -17.92 -3.32
CA ASP A 33 -6.95 -18.47 -2.07
C ASP A 33 -5.77 -18.78 -1.13
N GLU A 34 -5.93 -18.54 0.18
CA GLU A 34 -4.98 -18.82 1.28
C GLU A 34 -3.97 -17.73 1.68
N TYR A 35 -4.39 -16.49 1.93
CA TYR A 35 -3.74 -15.72 3.01
C TYR A 35 -4.63 -15.76 4.25
N ASP A 36 -4.07 -16.24 5.36
CA ASP A 36 -4.79 -16.38 6.63
C ASP A 36 -4.86 -15.04 7.37
N ARG A 37 -3.93 -14.10 7.11
CA ARG A 37 -3.86 -12.80 7.81
C ARG A 37 -3.26 -11.69 6.95
N ALA A 38 -3.85 -10.49 7.03
CA ALA A 38 -3.30 -9.24 6.50
C ALA A 38 -3.03 -8.25 7.63
N GLN A 39 -1.84 -7.63 7.65
CA GLN A 39 -1.44 -6.64 8.64
C GLN A 39 -0.67 -5.49 7.98
N ALA A 40 -0.58 -4.35 8.65
CA ALA A 40 0.24 -3.24 8.19
C ALA A 40 0.90 -2.49 9.34
N ALA A 41 2.02 -1.84 9.04
CA ALA A 41 2.60 -0.80 9.86
C ALA A 41 2.61 0.51 9.06
N GLU A 42 2.17 1.61 9.71
CA GLU A 42 2.33 2.95 9.17
C GLU A 42 3.80 3.39 9.31
N LEU A 43 4.33 4.01 8.26
CA LEU A 43 5.69 4.54 8.18
C LEU A 43 5.62 6.03 7.82
N ASP A 44 6.73 6.74 8.03
CA ASP A 44 6.86 8.12 7.58
C ASP A 44 6.75 8.20 6.03
N PRO A 45 5.83 8.99 5.45
CA PRO A 45 5.68 9.15 3.99
C PRO A 45 6.94 9.64 3.26
N THR A 46 7.88 10.23 3.99
CA THR A 46 9.18 10.74 3.49
C THR A 46 10.34 9.76 3.69
N SER A 47 10.05 8.55 4.18
CA SER A 47 11.05 7.51 4.44
C SER A 47 11.99 7.28 3.26
N GLU A 48 13.30 7.30 3.52
CA GLU A 48 14.35 7.05 2.53
C GLU A 48 14.40 5.58 2.08
N ARG A 49 13.68 4.69 2.78
CA ARG A 49 13.66 3.25 2.49
C ARG A 49 12.99 2.91 1.16
N TYR A 50 12.09 3.77 0.68
CA TYR A 50 11.38 3.58 -0.59
C TYR A 50 11.59 4.83 -1.44
N PRO A 51 12.77 4.96 -2.09
CA PRO A 51 13.14 6.19 -2.80
C PRO A 51 12.16 6.51 -3.94
N ASP A 52 11.56 5.49 -4.55
CA ASP A 52 10.53 5.64 -5.57
C ASP A 52 9.23 6.24 -5.01
N LEU A 53 8.75 5.76 -3.86
CA LEU A 53 7.58 6.33 -3.19
C LEU A 53 7.86 7.73 -2.63
N ARG A 54 9.05 7.95 -2.07
CA ARG A 54 9.49 9.28 -1.61
C ARG A 54 9.51 10.30 -2.75
N ALA A 55 9.95 9.90 -3.95
CA ALA A 55 9.92 10.77 -5.12
C ALA A 55 8.48 11.13 -5.53
N VAL A 56 7.56 10.16 -5.48
CA VAL A 56 6.13 10.40 -5.75
C VAL A 56 5.50 11.31 -4.68
N HIS A 57 5.84 11.13 -3.40
CA HIS A 57 5.41 12.01 -2.33
C HIS A 57 5.89 13.45 -2.56
N ALA A 58 7.17 13.64 -2.87
CA ALA A 58 7.74 14.96 -3.15
C ALA A 58 7.07 15.64 -4.35
N TYR A 59 6.77 14.87 -5.40
CA TYR A 59 5.99 15.35 -6.54
C TYR A 59 4.59 15.82 -6.14
N TRP A 60 3.87 14.99 -5.38
CA TRP A 60 2.53 15.31 -4.89
C TRP A 60 2.53 16.56 -4.01
N ASP A 61 3.52 16.70 -3.14
CA ASP A 61 3.70 17.87 -2.26
C ASP A 61 3.97 19.15 -3.08
N ALA A 62 4.79 19.06 -4.13
CA ALA A 62 5.01 20.18 -5.05
C ALA A 62 3.72 20.59 -5.79
N LYS A 63 2.87 19.64 -6.17
CA LYS A 63 1.61 19.93 -6.88
C LYS A 63 0.52 20.49 -5.96
N ARG A 64 0.42 20.06 -4.70
CA ARG A 64 -0.59 20.60 -3.76
C ARG A 64 -0.31 22.06 -3.41
N ARG A 65 0.96 22.48 -3.40
CA ARG A 65 1.39 23.82 -2.96
C ARG A 65 0.88 24.10 -1.54
N ASN A 66 0.10 25.16 -1.35
CA ASN A 66 -0.48 25.53 -0.05
C ASN A 66 -1.82 24.84 0.27
N ARG A 67 -2.33 23.99 -0.63
CA ARG A 67 -3.54 23.19 -0.39
C ARG A 67 -3.19 21.93 0.38
N PHE A 68 -4.19 21.32 1.02
CA PHE A 68 -4.00 20.04 1.70
C PHE A 68 -3.74 18.88 0.71
N ALA A 69 -4.26 18.99 -0.52
CA ALA A 69 -4.09 18.03 -1.59
C ALA A 69 -4.16 18.73 -2.97
N PRO A 70 -3.51 18.19 -4.02
CA PRO A 70 -3.72 18.62 -5.39
C PRO A 70 -5.03 18.04 -5.94
N SER A 71 -5.56 18.62 -7.00
CA SER A 71 -6.63 18.00 -7.78
C SER A 71 -6.08 16.88 -8.66
N ARG A 72 -6.95 16.02 -9.19
CA ARG A 72 -6.51 15.05 -10.20
C ARG A 72 -5.95 15.73 -11.45
N ALA A 73 -6.47 16.89 -11.83
CA ALA A 73 -6.02 17.64 -13.00
C ALA A 73 -4.60 18.23 -12.85
N ASP A 74 -4.13 18.43 -11.61
CA ASP A 74 -2.77 18.90 -11.34
C ASP A 74 -1.71 17.80 -11.55
N ILE A 75 -2.14 16.53 -11.60
CA ILE A 75 -1.28 15.36 -11.77
C ILE A 75 -1.13 15.05 -13.26
N ASP A 76 0.07 15.27 -13.77
CA ASP A 76 0.46 14.86 -15.12
C ASP A 76 1.01 13.43 -15.10
N PRO A 77 0.36 12.47 -15.80
CA PRO A 77 0.86 11.11 -15.91
C PRO A 77 2.29 11.00 -16.47
N ILE A 78 2.71 11.94 -17.33
CA ILE A 78 4.05 11.94 -17.94
C ILE A 78 5.13 12.12 -16.87
N ASP A 79 4.90 12.99 -15.90
CA ASP A 79 5.82 13.21 -14.76
C ASP A 79 5.96 11.94 -13.89
N LEU A 80 5.01 11.00 -13.99
CA LEU A 80 4.93 9.78 -13.19
C LEU A 80 5.17 8.50 -14.01
N ILE A 81 5.71 8.60 -15.23
CA ILE A 81 5.82 7.48 -16.17
C ILE A 81 6.50 6.23 -15.58
N ALA A 82 7.52 6.43 -14.73
CA ALA A 82 8.28 5.36 -14.09
C ALA A 82 7.48 4.57 -13.03
N VAL A 83 6.36 5.12 -12.56
CA VAL A 83 5.49 4.50 -11.54
C VAL A 83 4.08 4.20 -12.05
N LEU A 84 3.71 4.65 -13.26
CA LEU A 84 2.39 4.43 -13.86
C LEU A 84 1.89 2.97 -13.79
N PRO A 85 2.71 1.94 -14.04
CA PRO A 85 2.25 0.55 -13.92
C PRO A 85 1.77 0.16 -12.51
N ARG A 86 2.20 0.90 -11.48
CA ARG A 86 1.96 0.64 -10.05
C ARG A 86 0.99 1.64 -9.41
N ILE A 87 0.35 2.50 -10.22
CA ILE A 87 -0.65 3.45 -9.74
C ILE A 87 -2.05 2.81 -9.74
N MET A 88 -2.80 3.04 -8.67
CA MET A 88 -4.23 2.81 -8.56
C MET A 88 -4.93 4.14 -8.22
N LEU A 89 -5.95 4.51 -8.99
CA LEU A 89 -6.83 5.64 -8.69
C LEU A 89 -8.19 5.13 -8.23
N ALA A 90 -8.65 5.61 -7.07
CA ALA A 90 -9.96 5.31 -6.52
C ALA A 90 -10.77 6.58 -6.31
N ASP A 91 -11.94 6.66 -6.93
CA ASP A 91 -12.94 7.69 -6.63
C ASP A 91 -13.45 7.49 -5.19
N VAL A 92 -13.62 8.60 -4.46
CA VAL A 92 -14.23 8.62 -3.12
C VAL A 92 -15.71 8.94 -3.29
N LEU A 93 -16.58 8.02 -2.90
CA LEU A 93 -18.02 8.21 -2.88
C LEU A 93 -18.44 8.63 -1.47
N THR A 94 -19.27 9.66 -1.37
CA THR A 94 -19.76 10.19 -0.09
C THR A 94 -21.22 9.83 0.12
N ALA A 95 -21.60 9.56 1.38
CA ALA A 95 -22.96 9.24 1.82
C ALA A 95 -23.62 7.98 1.17
N PRO A 96 -23.21 6.75 1.57
CA PRO A 96 -22.18 6.41 2.55
C PRO A 96 -20.77 6.53 1.99
N LEU A 97 -19.76 6.60 2.88
CA LEU A 97 -18.36 6.57 2.46
C LEU A 97 -18.04 5.20 1.83
N ASP A 98 -17.70 5.19 0.54
CA ASP A 98 -17.28 4.02 -0.22
C ASP A 98 -16.24 4.43 -1.29
N PHE A 99 -15.64 3.44 -1.97
CA PHE A 99 -14.55 3.68 -2.91
C PHE A 99 -14.71 2.85 -4.18
N ARG A 100 -14.43 3.47 -5.34
CA ARG A 100 -14.47 2.78 -6.64
C ARG A 100 -13.20 3.01 -7.42
N TYR A 101 -12.58 1.93 -7.85
CA TYR A 101 -11.40 1.95 -8.71
C TYR A 101 -11.77 2.48 -10.08
N ARG A 102 -11.12 3.58 -10.44
CA ARG A 102 -11.26 4.25 -11.73
C ARG A 102 -10.23 3.76 -12.72
N LEU A 103 -8.99 3.60 -12.25
CA LEU A 103 -7.85 3.22 -13.05
C LEU A 103 -6.90 2.35 -12.23
N ALA A 104 -6.47 1.26 -12.83
CA ALA A 104 -5.41 0.40 -12.33
C ALA A 104 -4.30 0.36 -13.39
N GLY A 105 -3.06 0.68 -12.99
CA GLY A 105 -1.87 0.52 -13.81
C GLY A 105 -1.67 -0.94 -14.22
N THR A 106 -0.89 -1.16 -15.29
CA THR A 106 -0.71 -2.49 -15.88
C THR A 106 -0.16 -3.53 -14.90
N GLY A 107 0.83 -3.17 -14.07
CA GLY A 107 1.36 -4.05 -13.03
C GLY A 107 0.33 -4.39 -11.94
N ILE A 108 -0.56 -3.44 -11.59
CA ILE A 108 -1.66 -3.70 -10.66
C ILE A 108 -2.68 -4.69 -11.25
N ARG A 109 -2.98 -4.56 -12.55
CA ARG A 109 -3.88 -5.48 -13.27
C ARG A 109 -3.30 -6.89 -13.41
N GLU A 110 -1.99 -7.02 -13.55
CA GLU A 110 -1.31 -8.33 -13.57
C GLU A 110 -1.47 -9.06 -12.23
N VAL A 111 -1.50 -8.32 -11.11
CA VAL A 111 -1.68 -8.88 -9.77
C VAL A 111 -3.16 -9.14 -9.45
N HIS A 112 -4.05 -8.18 -9.66
CA HIS A 112 -5.44 -8.28 -9.20
C HIS A 112 -6.45 -8.66 -10.30
N GLY A 113 -5.98 -8.93 -11.52
CA GLY A 113 -6.80 -9.21 -12.68
C GLY A 113 -7.19 -7.96 -13.46
N SER A 114 -7.53 -8.16 -14.75
CA SER A 114 -7.77 -7.08 -15.70
C SER A 114 -9.08 -6.30 -15.43
N GLU A 115 -10.06 -6.93 -14.77
CA GLU A 115 -11.37 -6.33 -14.46
C GLU A 115 -11.35 -5.67 -13.08
N MET A 116 -10.65 -4.54 -12.97
CA MET A 116 -10.54 -3.79 -11.71
C MET A 116 -11.39 -2.52 -11.68
N THR A 117 -11.69 -1.94 -12.85
CA THR A 117 -12.53 -0.75 -12.94
C THR A 117 -13.93 -1.03 -12.40
N GLY A 118 -14.46 -0.11 -11.57
CA GLY A 118 -15.78 -0.24 -10.94
C GLY A 118 -15.82 -1.09 -9.65
N LYS A 119 -14.78 -1.88 -9.36
CA LYS A 119 -14.62 -2.56 -8.07
C LYS A 119 -14.14 -1.59 -7.00
N GLY A 120 -14.18 -2.01 -5.74
CA GLY A 120 -13.57 -1.30 -4.62
C GLY A 120 -12.76 -2.22 -3.71
N PRO A 121 -12.16 -1.69 -2.62
CA PRO A 121 -11.39 -2.48 -1.67
C PRO A 121 -12.12 -3.70 -1.11
N ARG A 122 -13.45 -3.61 -0.94
CA ARG A 122 -14.28 -4.72 -0.42
C ARG A 122 -14.47 -5.86 -1.41
N ASP A 123 -14.18 -5.63 -2.69
CA ASP A 123 -14.23 -6.64 -3.75
C ASP A 123 -12.86 -7.35 -3.92
N LEU A 124 -11.85 -6.96 -3.13
CA LEU A 124 -10.54 -7.59 -3.16
C LEU A 124 -10.53 -8.90 -2.39
N SER A 125 -9.80 -9.86 -2.94
CA SER A 125 -9.45 -11.11 -2.26
C SER A 125 -8.01 -11.08 -1.76
N PRO A 126 -7.74 -11.62 -0.56
CA PRO A 126 -8.71 -12.14 0.39
C PRO A 126 -9.50 -11.04 1.13
N PRO A 127 -10.65 -11.36 1.74
CA PRO A 127 -11.52 -10.36 2.40
C PRO A 127 -10.80 -9.52 3.48
N ASP A 128 -9.93 -10.13 4.28
CA ASP A 128 -9.16 -9.43 5.32
C ASP A 128 -8.21 -8.39 4.73
N TYR A 129 -7.61 -8.70 3.57
CA TYR A 129 -6.79 -7.76 2.83
C TYR A 129 -7.64 -6.60 2.29
N GLY A 130 -8.80 -6.91 1.69
CA GLY A 130 -9.75 -5.89 1.24
C GLY A 130 -10.23 -4.97 2.36
N ALA A 131 -10.54 -5.52 3.54
CA ALA A 131 -10.92 -4.78 4.73
C ALA A 131 -9.79 -3.87 5.23
N LEU A 132 -8.54 -4.37 5.25
CA LEU A 132 -7.36 -3.57 5.58
C LEU A 132 -7.17 -2.40 4.61
N ILE A 133 -7.32 -2.65 3.30
CA ILE A 133 -7.20 -1.59 2.28
C ILE A 133 -8.31 -0.56 2.45
N HIS A 134 -9.55 -0.99 2.68
CA HIS A 134 -10.68 -0.10 2.95
C HIS A 134 -10.41 0.77 4.19
N ALA A 135 -9.89 0.21 5.27
CA ALA A 135 -9.55 0.95 6.49
C ALA A 135 -8.50 2.05 6.21
N HIS A 136 -7.41 1.72 5.49
CA HIS A 136 -6.41 2.72 5.10
C HIS A 136 -7.00 3.85 4.23
N TYR A 137 -7.97 3.54 3.37
CA TYR A 137 -8.65 4.54 2.55
C TYR A 137 -9.51 5.47 3.41
N CYS A 138 -10.28 4.93 4.35
CA CYS A 138 -11.02 5.72 5.34
C CYS A 138 -10.09 6.63 6.14
N ASP A 139 -8.96 6.12 6.62
CA ASP A 139 -7.98 6.88 7.39
C ASP A 139 -7.40 8.04 6.58
N CYS A 140 -7.05 7.82 5.32
CA CYS A 140 -6.52 8.87 4.45
C CYS A 140 -7.55 9.98 4.19
N VAL A 141 -8.82 9.61 3.97
CA VAL A 141 -9.92 10.57 3.83
C VAL A 141 -10.11 11.37 5.11
N ALA A 142 -10.12 10.72 6.28
CA ALA A 142 -10.33 11.36 7.57
C ALA A 142 -9.18 12.31 7.95
N ARG A 143 -7.94 11.87 7.75
CA ARG A 143 -6.73 12.64 8.10
C ARG A 143 -6.39 13.71 7.06
N ARG A 144 -6.88 13.58 5.82
CA ARG A 144 -6.56 14.47 4.69
C ARG A 144 -5.05 14.61 4.48
N ALA A 145 -4.32 13.51 4.66
CA ALA A 145 -2.86 13.47 4.68
C ALA A 145 -2.34 12.24 3.93
N PRO A 146 -1.12 12.30 3.37
CA PRO A 146 -0.47 11.16 2.75
C PRO A 146 -0.14 10.09 3.81
N LEU A 147 -0.39 8.82 3.49
CA LEU A 147 -0.11 7.69 4.37
C LEU A 147 0.78 6.67 3.67
N LEU A 148 1.89 6.29 4.29
CA LEU A 148 2.73 5.19 3.82
C LEU A 148 2.53 3.98 4.73
N HIS A 149 2.17 2.85 4.13
CA HIS A 149 2.01 1.60 4.86
C HIS A 149 2.96 0.55 4.31
N LEU A 150 3.61 -0.21 5.20
CA LEU A 150 4.17 -1.51 4.85
C LEU A 150 3.13 -2.58 5.15
N ILE A 151 2.59 -3.18 4.09
CA ILE A 151 1.55 -4.20 4.17
C ILE A 151 2.22 -5.57 4.11
N VAL A 152 1.82 -6.46 5.02
CA VAL A 152 2.27 -7.84 5.11
C VAL A 152 1.08 -8.76 4.92
N LEU A 153 1.22 -9.70 4.00
CA LEU A 153 0.26 -10.73 3.70
C LEU A 153 0.90 -12.06 4.09
N ASP A 154 0.33 -12.74 5.08
CA ASP A 154 0.90 -13.98 5.61
C ASP A 154 0.09 -15.20 5.13
N THR A 155 0.80 -16.21 4.63
CA THR A 155 0.24 -17.53 4.36
C THR A 155 0.93 -18.55 5.24
N ARG A 156 0.37 -19.76 5.32
CA ARG A 156 1.00 -20.88 6.06
C ARG A 156 2.40 -21.23 5.57
N GLU A 157 2.73 -20.89 4.33
CA GLU A 157 3.98 -21.28 3.68
C GLU A 157 4.90 -20.09 3.36
N ARG A 158 4.34 -18.89 3.12
CA ARG A 158 5.09 -17.71 2.66
C ARG A 158 4.42 -16.40 3.10
N ALA A 159 5.12 -15.61 3.91
CA ALA A 159 4.82 -14.19 4.04
C ALA A 159 5.30 -13.40 2.79
N ARG A 160 4.50 -12.44 2.35
CA ARG A 160 4.85 -11.42 1.35
C ARG A 160 4.63 -10.04 1.95
N SER A 161 5.39 -9.06 1.48
CA SER A 161 5.21 -7.68 1.96
C SER A 161 5.55 -6.67 0.89
N TYR A 162 4.83 -5.55 0.90
CA TYR A 162 5.06 -4.44 -0.01
C TYR A 162 4.70 -3.13 0.66
N ALA A 163 5.42 -2.06 0.30
CA ALA A 163 5.09 -0.72 0.74
C ALA A 163 4.12 -0.05 -0.22
N ARG A 164 3.16 0.70 0.30
CA ARG A 164 2.18 1.45 -0.47
C ARG A 164 2.01 2.85 0.10
N LEU A 165 2.25 3.83 -0.76
CA LEU A 165 1.94 5.22 -0.50
C LEU A 165 0.51 5.52 -0.95
N LEU A 166 -0.29 6.12 -0.08
CA LEU A 166 -1.66 6.55 -0.34
C LEU A 166 -1.72 8.07 -0.25
N LEU A 167 -2.17 8.71 -1.34
CA LEU A 167 -2.15 10.15 -1.50
C LEU A 167 -3.58 10.66 -1.73
N PRO A 168 -4.08 11.61 -0.92
CA PRO A 168 -5.37 12.22 -1.17
C PRO A 168 -5.28 13.21 -2.34
N LEU A 169 -6.34 13.26 -3.14
CA LEU A 169 -6.58 14.25 -4.17
C LEU A 169 -7.90 14.97 -3.88
N SER A 170 -8.00 16.23 -4.26
CA SER A 170 -9.15 17.08 -3.99
C SER A 170 -9.40 18.07 -5.12
N ASP A 171 -10.58 17.99 -5.72
CA ASP A 171 -10.97 18.90 -6.80
C ASP A 171 -11.48 20.25 -6.27
N ASP A 172 -11.99 20.29 -5.03
CA ASP A 172 -12.58 21.49 -4.41
C ASP A 172 -11.71 22.11 -3.30
N GLY A 173 -10.56 21.49 -2.98
CA GLY A 173 -9.69 21.91 -1.88
C GLY A 173 -10.27 21.71 -0.48
N THR A 174 -11.44 21.06 -0.36
CA THR A 174 -12.15 20.85 0.92
C THR A 174 -12.30 19.38 1.26
N ALA A 175 -12.81 18.56 0.34
CA ALA A 175 -13.00 17.12 0.55
C ALA A 175 -12.02 16.31 -0.30
N VAL A 176 -11.70 15.09 0.16
CA VAL A 176 -10.96 14.13 -0.68
C VAL A 176 -11.92 13.57 -1.71
N SER A 177 -11.71 13.88 -2.99
CA SER A 177 -12.55 13.38 -4.09
C SER A 177 -11.99 12.10 -4.70
N MET A 178 -10.68 11.88 -4.58
CA MET A 178 -9.99 10.72 -5.13
C MET A 178 -8.78 10.35 -4.29
N LEU A 179 -8.40 9.08 -4.30
CA LEU A 179 -7.16 8.58 -3.73
C LEU A 179 -6.25 8.05 -4.85
N MET A 180 -4.97 8.37 -4.75
CA MET A 180 -3.91 7.78 -5.57
C MET A 180 -3.04 6.87 -4.70
N ALA A 181 -3.12 5.57 -4.94
CA ALA A 181 -2.26 4.58 -4.31
C ALA A 181 -1.11 4.22 -5.25
N VAL A 182 0.10 4.14 -4.70
CA VAL A 182 1.32 3.76 -5.43
C VAL A 182 2.07 2.72 -4.62
N ASP A 183 2.25 1.53 -5.19
CA ASP A 183 3.01 0.44 -4.56
C ASP A 183 4.49 0.59 -4.88
N SER A 184 5.41 0.34 -3.95
CA SER A 184 6.85 0.41 -4.21
C SER A 184 7.29 -0.69 -5.18
N ARG A 185 8.32 -0.39 -5.98
CA ARG A 185 8.99 -1.38 -6.84
C ARG A 185 9.77 -2.38 -6.00
N GLU A 186 10.32 -1.93 -4.88
CA GLU A 186 11.08 -2.77 -3.97
C GLU A 186 10.13 -3.57 -3.07
N GLN A 187 9.81 -4.77 -3.53
CA GLN A 187 9.12 -5.79 -2.74
C GLN A 187 10.16 -6.69 -2.08
N ASN A 188 11.04 -6.11 -1.25
CA ASN A 188 12.14 -6.88 -0.63
C ASN A 188 11.61 -7.79 0.48
N THR A 189 11.06 -8.92 0.07
CA THR A 189 10.34 -9.88 0.91
C THR A 189 11.18 -10.37 2.08
N GLN A 190 12.51 -10.53 1.92
CA GLN A 190 13.39 -11.03 2.97
C GLN A 190 13.81 -9.92 3.96
N ALA A 191 14.22 -8.75 3.49
CA ALA A 191 14.62 -7.64 4.37
C ALA A 191 13.43 -6.97 5.07
N LEU A 192 12.24 -7.01 4.47
CA LEU A 192 11.01 -6.52 5.07
C LEU A 192 10.47 -7.49 6.12
N LYS A 193 10.58 -8.81 5.88
CA LYS A 193 10.39 -9.82 6.92
C LYS A 193 11.37 -9.62 8.07
N SER A 194 12.66 -9.45 7.81
CA SER A 194 13.67 -9.24 8.85
C SER A 194 13.46 -7.92 9.61
N TYR A 195 13.05 -6.87 8.93
CA TYR A 195 12.68 -5.60 9.57
C TYR A 195 11.45 -5.77 10.45
N PHE A 196 10.37 -6.39 9.96
CA PHE A 196 9.23 -6.70 10.80
C PHE A 196 9.63 -7.63 11.95
N ALA A 197 10.43 -8.66 11.72
CA ALA A 197 10.97 -9.54 12.74
C ALA A 197 11.78 -8.77 13.80
N GLN A 198 12.46 -7.68 13.44
CA GLN A 198 13.14 -6.79 14.38
C GLN A 198 12.19 -5.85 15.14
N ILE A 199 11.14 -5.31 14.50
CA ILE A 199 10.18 -4.40 15.17
C ILE A 199 9.12 -5.18 15.97
N THR A 200 8.78 -6.37 15.51
CA THR A 200 7.82 -7.32 16.10
C THR A 200 8.51 -8.51 16.76
N GLY A 201 9.81 -8.41 17.09
CA GLY A 201 10.53 -9.30 18.01
C GLY A 201 10.53 -10.80 17.72
N ARG A 202 10.73 -11.27 16.49
CA ARG A 202 10.92 -12.69 16.16
C ARG A 202 12.36 -12.98 15.70
N HIS A 203 13.12 -13.72 16.52
CA HIS A 203 14.30 -14.47 16.07
C HIS A 203 13.89 -15.71 15.28
#